data_AF-A0A7X7J9X6-F1
#
_entry.id   AF-A0A7X7J9X6-F1
#
_cell.length_a   1.000
_cell.length_b   1.000
_cell.length_c   1.000
_cell.angle_alpha   90.00
_cell.angle_beta   90.00
_cell.angle_gamma   90.00
#
_symmetry.space_group_name_H-M   'P 1'
#
loop_
_entity.id
_entity.type
_entity.pdbx_description
1 polymer ?
#
loop_
_entity_poly.entity_id
_entity_poly.type
_entity_poly.pdbx_seq_one_letter_code
_entity_poly.pdbx_strand_id
1 'polypeptide(L)' 'MPDPAPTHLPADAVLLDNDGVLVDSKAAGEAAWRVWAARRGIDPEAVLAGVHGVRSRETVARFVAPELVEAA' A
#
# COMPACT_ATOMS: atom_id res chain seq x y z
N MET A 1 11.46 0.07 -34.79
CA MET A 1 12.50 -0.19 -33.77
C MET A 1 12.46 -1.68 -33.47
N PRO A 2 13.58 -2.42 -33.59
CA PRO A 2 13.57 -3.82 -33.17
C PRO A 2 13.30 -3.88 -31.66
N ASP A 3 12.66 -4.96 -31.21
CA ASP A 3 12.53 -5.24 -29.79
C ASP A 3 13.92 -5.33 -29.16
N PRO A 4 14.12 -4.77 -27.95
CA PRO A 4 15.38 -4.92 -27.25
C PRO A 4 15.64 -6.41 -27.01
N ALA A 5 16.89 -6.83 -27.23
CA ALA A 5 17.31 -8.18 -26.89
C ALA A 5 17.09 -8.44 -25.38
N PRO A 6 16.69 -9.67 -24.99
CA PRO A 6 16.44 -9.99 -23.58
C PRO A 6 17.69 -9.78 -22.73
N THR A 7 17.50 -9.19 -21.55
CA THR A 7 18.57 -8.97 -20.56
C THR A 7 18.69 -10.20 -19.67
N HIS A 8 19.88 -10.79 -19.58
CA HIS A 8 20.14 -11.95 -18.73
C HIS A 8 20.80 -11.50 -17.42
N LEU A 9 20.13 -11.72 -16.29
CA LEU A 9 20.61 -11.34 -14.95
C LEU A 9 20.73 -12.63 -14.09
N PRO A 10 21.94 -13.17 -13.88
CA PRO A 10 22.11 -14.36 -13.05
C PRO A 10 21.83 -14.03 -11.58
N ALA A 11 20.98 -14.85 -10.95
CA ALA A 11 20.64 -14.76 -9.53
C ALA A 11 20.28 -16.14 -8.99
N ASP A 12 20.59 -16.41 -7.71
CA ASP A 12 20.23 -17.67 -7.05
C ASP A 12 18.74 -17.73 -6.67
N ALA A 13 18.11 -16.57 -6.46
CA ALA A 13 16.69 -16.44 -6.18
C ALA A 13 16.18 -15.03 -6.54
N VAL A 14 14.86 -14.92 -6.71
CA VAL A 14 14.14 -13.66 -6.92
C VAL A 14 13.07 -13.52 -5.86
N LEU A 15 13.02 -12.36 -5.20
CA LEU A 15 11.93 -12.02 -4.28
C LEU A 15 11.05 -10.97 -4.95
N LEU A 16 9.75 -11.28 -5.06
CA LEU A 16 8.75 -10.39 -5.63
C LEU A 16 7.84 -9.91 -4.50
N ASP A 17 7.64 -8.60 -4.44
CA ASP A 17 6.56 -8.03 -3.65
C ASP A 17 5.20 -8.39 -4.29
N ASN A 18 4.10 -8.21 -3.57
CA ASN A 18 2.75 -8.55 -4.05
C ASN A 18 2.02 -7.33 -4.65
N ASP A 19 1.71 -6.35 -3.80
CA ASP A 19 0.84 -5.23 -4.14
C ASP A 19 1.57 -4.21 -5.02
N GLY A 20 1.06 -3.98 -6.23
CA GLY A 20 1.71 -3.13 -7.23
C GLY A 20 2.88 -3.80 -7.98
N VAL A 21 3.18 -5.07 -7.69
CA VAL A 21 4.19 -5.87 -8.40
C VAL A 21 3.58 -7.08 -9.09
N LEU A 22 2.95 -7.98 -8.33
CA LEU A 22 2.23 -9.13 -8.87
C LEU A 22 0.76 -8.83 -9.15
N VAL A 23 0.17 -7.92 -8.36
CA VAL A 23 -1.26 -7.58 -8.43
C VAL A 23 -1.43 -6.07 -8.54
N ASP A 24 -2.23 -5.61 -9.51
CA ASP A 24 -2.69 -4.22 -9.54
C ASP A 24 -3.78 -4.00 -8.48
N SER A 25 -3.35 -3.74 -7.25
CA SER A 25 -4.21 -3.59 -6.08
C SER A 25 -4.44 -2.14 -5.66
N LYS A 26 -3.92 -1.16 -6.42
CA LYS A 26 -3.95 0.26 -6.02
C LYS A 26 -5.37 0.76 -5.76
N ALA A 27 -6.27 0.58 -6.73
CA ALA A 27 -7.65 1.06 -6.61
C ALA A 27 -8.42 0.38 -5.46
N ALA A 28 -8.20 -0.92 -5.26
CA ALA A 28 -8.83 -1.67 -4.17
C ALA A 28 -8.32 -1.19 -2.79
N GLY A 29 -7.01 -0.95 -2.67
CA GLY A 29 -6.40 -0.40 -1.46
C GLY A 29 -6.92 1.01 -1.14
N GLU A 30 -7.00 1.89 -2.13
CA GLU A 30 -7.55 3.24 -1.95
C GLU A 30 -9.03 3.20 -1.51
N ALA A 31 -9.85 2.32 -2.08
CA ALA A 31 -11.24 2.14 -1.67
C ALA A 31 -11.36 1.68 -0.21
N ALA A 32 -10.52 0.74 0.23
CA ALA A 32 -10.49 0.29 1.61
C ALA A 32 -10.11 1.42 2.59
N TRP A 33 -9.10 2.24 2.24
CA TRP A 33 -8.70 3.39 3.04
C TRP A 33 -9.78 4.46 3.12
N ARG A 34 -10.50 4.74 2.02
CA ARG A 34 -11.64 5.68 2.02
C ARG A 34 -12.75 5.20 2.96
N VAL A 35 -13.08 3.91 2.93
CA VAL A 35 -14.09 3.32 3.83
C VAL A 35 -13.63 3.40 5.29
N TRP A 36 -12.37 3.07 5.57
CA TRP A 36 -11.81 3.15 6.92
C TRP A 36 -11.83 4.58 7.46
N ALA A 37 -11.38 5.56 6.66
CA ALA A 37 -11.35 6.97 7.03
C ALA A 37 -12.76 7.50 7.33
N ALA A 38 -13.72 7.19 6.45
CA ALA A 38 -15.12 7.58 6.64
C ALA A 38 -15.72 7.02 7.95
N ARG A 39 -15.43 5.76 8.30
CA ARG A 39 -15.88 5.14 9.57
C ARG A 39 -15.29 5.80 10.81
N ARG A 40 -14.16 6.49 10.68
CA ARG A 40 -13.45 7.16 11.78
C ARG A 40 -13.64 8.68 11.77
N GLY A 41 -14.38 9.23 10.80
CA GLY A 41 -14.54 10.67 10.65
C GLY A 41 -13.25 11.40 10.26
N ILE A 42 -12.30 10.69 9.65
CA ILE A 42 -11.02 11.24 9.16
C ILE A 42 -11.18 11.60 7.69
N ASP A 43 -10.56 12.70 7.26
CA ASP A 43 -10.49 13.07 5.84
C ASP A 43 -9.79 11.96 5.03
N PRO A 44 -10.48 11.32 4.07
CA PRO A 44 -9.89 10.28 3.23
C PRO A 44 -8.65 10.73 2.45
N GLU A 45 -8.61 11.98 1.98
CA GLU A 45 -7.47 12.46 1.19
C GLU A 45 -6.22 12.63 2.06
N ALA A 46 -6.38 13.07 3.30
CA ALA A 46 -5.29 13.12 4.28
C ALA A 46 -4.68 11.73 4.55
N VAL A 47 -5.52 10.68 4.57
CA VAL A 47 -5.05 9.30 4.70
C VAL A 47 -4.31 8.88 3.44
N LEU A 48 -4.93 9.01 2.27
CA LEU A 48 -4.41 8.53 0.98
C LEU A 48 -3.05 9.15 0.60
N ALA A 49 -2.79 10.39 1.00
CA ALA A 49 -1.53 11.08 0.72
C ALA A 49 -0.27 10.34 1.26
N GLY A 50 -0.43 9.42 2.22
CA GLY A 50 0.70 8.77 2.90
C GLY A 50 0.66 7.25 2.98
N VAL A 51 -0.20 6.55 2.24
CA VAL A 51 -0.43 5.09 2.44
C VAL A 51 0.44 4.19 1.55
N HIS A 52 0.86 4.67 0.38
CA HIS A 52 1.49 3.80 -0.61
C HIS A 52 2.87 3.33 -0.13
N GLY A 53 3.08 2.01 -0.11
CA GLY A 53 4.32 1.39 0.36
C GLY A 53 4.53 1.47 1.88
N VAL A 54 3.55 1.95 2.64
CA VAL A 54 3.59 2.07 4.10
C VAL A 54 2.76 0.96 4.72
N ARG A 55 3.25 0.38 5.82
CA ARG A 55 2.50 -0.66 6.53
C ARG A 55 1.20 -0.08 7.06
N SER A 56 0.08 -0.77 6.88
CA SER A 56 -1.24 -0.26 7.29
C SER A 56 -1.28 0.21 8.75
N ARG A 57 -0.58 -0.50 9.65
CA ARG A 57 -0.45 -0.12 11.06
C ARG A 57 0.23 1.24 11.27
N GLU A 58 1.26 1.56 10.48
CA GLU A 58 1.93 2.86 10.56
C GLU A 58 1.03 3.97 10.06
N THR A 59 0.23 3.72 9.02
CA THR A 59 -0.78 4.67 8.55
C THR A 59 -1.84 4.89 9.62
N VAL A 60 -2.40 3.83 10.21
CA VAL A 60 -3.40 3.93 11.29
C VAL A 60 -2.86 4.73 12.48
N ALA A 61 -1.63 4.47 12.92
CA ALA A 61 -0.99 5.13 14.05
C ALA A 61 -0.82 6.66 13.88
N ARG A 62 -0.91 7.19 12.66
CA ARG A 62 -0.86 8.65 12.41
C ARG A 62 -2.17 9.36 12.73
N PHE A 63 -3.29 8.65 12.77
CA PHE A 63 -4.62 9.27 12.85
C PHE A 63 -5.45 8.84 14.07
N VAL A 64 -4.97 7.88 14.86
CA VAL A 64 -5.71 7.35 16.01
C VAL A 64 -4.82 7.33 17.24
N ALA A 65 -5.44 7.36 18.42
CA ALA A 65 -4.72 7.27 19.68
C ALA A 65 -4.01 5.90 19.81
N PRO A 66 -2.83 5.81 20.47
CA PRO A 66 -2.02 4.58 20.51
C PRO A 66 -2.77 3.33 20.97
N GLU A 67 -3.72 3.49 21.88
CA GLU A 67 -4.52 2.42 22.47
C GLU A 67 -5.47 1.80 21.42
N LEU A 68 -5.84 2.57 20.39
CA LEU A 68 -6.69 2.14 19.28
C LEU A 68 -5.90 1.51 18.13
N VAL A 69 -4.56 1.60 18.12
CA VAL A 69 -3.71 1.00 17.09
C VAL A 69 -3.58 -0.51 17.26
N GLU A 70 -3.61 -1.02 18.50
CA GLU A 70 -3.58 -2.46 18.78
C GLU A 70 -4.92 -3.16 18.50
N ALA A 71 -6.01 -2.40 18.50
CA ALA A 71 -7.36 -2.89 18.27
C ALA A 71 -7.84 -2.74 16.81
N ALA A 72 -7.00 -2.20 15.93
CA ALA A 72 -7.32 -1.83 14.55
C ALA A 72 -6.77 -2.81 13.51
#